data_AF-H3ZQU5-F1
#
_entry.id   AF-H3ZQU5-F1
#
_cell.length_a   1.000
_cell.length_b   1.000
_cell.length_c   1.000
_cell.angle_alpha   90.00
_cell.angle_beta   90.00
_cell.angle_gamma   90.00
#
_symmetry.space_group_name_H-M   'P 1'
#
loop_
_entity.id
_entity.type
_entity.pdbx_description
1 polymer ?
#
loop_
_entity_poly.entity_id
_entity_poly.type
_entity_poly.pdbx_seq_one_letter_code
_entity_poly.pdbx_strand_id
1 'polypeptide(L)'
;MFENLKAFFRGFFSAFKARSTEYLEFEERELENVFALVLMGSFVGIPSPPTTLVMRLMPHMVREIYVMQRRAGEMDDIFGEIAAMFEIT
;
A
#
# COMPACT_ATOMS: atom_id res chain seq x y z
N MET A 1 20.45 -15.70 32.43
CA MET A 1 20.92 -14.30 32.19
C MET A 1 21.43 -14.10 30.78
N PHE A 2 22.38 -14.91 30.30
CA PHE A 2 22.92 -14.82 28.92
C PHE A 2 21.89 -15.04 27.80
N GLU A 3 20.93 -15.97 27.96
CA GLU A 3 19.88 -16.18 26.96
C GLU A 3 18.92 -14.99 26.82
N ASN A 4 18.52 -14.39 27.95
CA ASN A 4 17.68 -13.20 27.95
C ASN A 4 18.37 -12.01 27.30
N LEU A 5 19.69 -11.87 27.51
CA LEU A 5 20.48 -10.84 26.85
C LEU A 5 20.53 -11.08 25.33
N LYS A 6 20.75 -12.33 24.89
CA LYS A 6 20.75 -12.70 23.46
C LYS A 6 19.39 -12.48 22.80
N ALA A 7 18.30 -12.80 23.49
CA ALA A 7 16.93 -12.56 23.03
C ALA A 7 16.64 -11.06 22.92
N PHE A 8 17.05 -10.28 23.92
CA PHE A 8 16.93 -8.82 23.89
C PHE A 8 17.68 -8.20 22.71
N PHE A 9 18.95 -8.57 22.49
CA PHE A 9 19.72 -8.08 21.35
C PHE A 9 19.10 -8.48 20.01
N ARG A 10 18.58 -9.71 19.86
CA ARG A 10 17.85 -10.12 18.65
C ARG A 10 16.60 -9.28 18.42
N GLY A 11 15.79 -9.06 19.46
CA GLY A 11 14.60 -8.20 19.39
C GLY A 11 14.97 -6.78 18.98
N PHE A 12 15.99 -6.20 19.63
CA PHE A 12 16.49 -4.86 19.32
C PHE A 12 16.98 -4.72 17.87
N PHE A 13 17.82 -5.64 17.38
CA PHE A 13 18.29 -5.61 15.99
C PHE A 13 17.16 -5.82 14.98
N SER A 14 16.17 -6.67 15.29
CA SER A 14 15.02 -6.88 14.41
C SER A 14 14.14 -5.63 14.31
N ALA A 15 13.86 -4.97 15.44
CA ALA A 15 13.10 -3.72 15.48
C ALA A 15 13.86 -2.58 14.81
N PHE A 16 15.16 -2.48 15.04
CA PHE A 16 16.01 -1.47 14.39
C PHE A 16 16.04 -1.65 12.87
N LYS A 17 16.14 -2.90 12.39
CA LYS A 17 16.09 -3.22 10.97
C LYS A 17 14.73 -2.85 10.37
N ALA A 18 13.63 -3.22 11.02
CA ALA A 18 12.28 -2.90 10.56
C ALA A 18 12.06 -1.38 10.46
N ARG A 19 12.47 -0.63 11.49
CA ARG A 19 12.32 0.83 11.54
C ARG A 19 13.17 1.56 10.52
N SER A 20 14.25 0.93 10.04
CA SER A 20 15.16 1.53 9.06
C SER A 20 14.57 1.55 7.64
N THR A 21 13.68 0.61 7.31
CA THR A 21 13.04 0.53 5.97
C THR A 21 11.59 0.98 5.97
N GLU A 22 10.94 1.05 7.13
CA GLU A 22 9.53 1.43 7.31
C GLU A 22 9.14 2.69 6.52
N TYR A 23 9.94 3.76 6.59
CA TYR A 23 9.64 5.00 5.87
C TYR A 23 9.73 4.85 4.35
N LEU A 24 10.72 4.09 3.86
CA LEU A 24 10.88 3.83 2.43
C LEU A 24 9.76 2.95 1.89
N GLU A 25 9.34 1.94 2.67
CA GLU A 25 8.21 1.07 2.32
C GLU A 25 6.89 1.85 2.30
N PHE A 26 6.74 2.82 3.20
CA PHE A 26 5.59 3.73 3.17
C PHE A 26 5.61 4.63 1.93
N GLU A 27 6.74 5.28 1.64
CA GLU A 27 6.89 6.14 0.46
C GLU A 27 6.65 5.37 -0.84
N GLU A 28 7.20 4.17 -0.95
CA GLU A 28 7.02 3.29 -2.11
C GLU A 28 5.53 2.97 -2.35
N ARG A 29 4.80 2.61 -1.29
CA ARG A 29 3.35 2.38 -1.36
C ARG A 29 2.58 3.63 -1.79
N GLU A 30 2.94 4.81 -1.30
CA GLU A 30 2.31 6.06 -1.72
C GLU A 30 2.59 6.36 -3.20
N LEU A 31 3.80 6.07 -3.69
CA LEU A 31 4.14 6.19 -5.11
C LEU A 31 3.38 5.17 -5.97
N GLU A 32 3.18 3.93 -5.51
CA GLU A 32 2.33 2.93 -6.17
C GLU A 32 0.88 3.44 -6.31
N ASN A 33 0.32 4.05 -5.26
CA ASN A 33 -1.01 4.66 -5.28
C ASN A 33 -1.11 5.81 -6.30
N VAL A 34 -0.14 6.74 -6.28
CA VAL A 34 -0.10 7.86 -7.24
C VAL A 34 0.05 7.34 -8.67
N PHE A 35 0.91 6.35 -8.90
CA PHE A 35 1.08 5.73 -10.20
C PHE A 35 -0.22 5.11 -10.71
N ALA A 36 -0.96 4.41 -9.84
CA ALA A 36 -2.26 3.85 -10.17
C ALA A 36 -3.29 4.94 -10.53
N LEU A 37 -3.36 6.01 -9.76
CA LEU A 37 -4.23 7.17 -10.04
C LEU A 37 -3.89 7.85 -11.35
N VAL A 38 -2.60 7.99 -11.71
CA VAL A 38 -2.17 8.62 -12.96
C VAL A 38 -2.55 7.76 -14.17
N LEU A 39 -2.35 6.44 -14.08
CA LEU A 39 -2.63 5.52 -15.19
C LEU A 39 -4.12 5.25 -15.36
N MET A 40 -4.87 5.13 -14.26
CA MET A 40 -6.32 4.88 -14.26
C MET A 40 -7.15 6.17 -14.22
N GLY A 41 -6.51 7.33 -14.13
CA GLY A 41 -7.17 8.63 -13.95
C GLY A 41 -8.19 8.96 -15.04
N SER A 42 -7.98 8.47 -16.26
CA SER A 42 -8.93 8.62 -17.37
C SER A 42 -10.31 8.02 -17.07
N PHE A 43 -10.37 6.96 -16.26
CA PHE A 43 -11.63 6.34 -15.83
C PHE A 43 -12.36 7.13 -14.74
N VAL A 44 -11.67 8.08 -14.08
CA VAL A 44 -12.19 8.89 -12.97
C VAL A 44 -12.26 10.39 -13.32
N GLY A 45 -12.05 10.74 -14.60
CA GLY A 45 -12.10 12.13 -15.08
C GLY A 45 -10.85 12.96 -14.79
N ILE A 46 -9.75 12.34 -14.37
CA ILE A 46 -8.44 12.97 -14.16
C ILE A 46 -7.64 12.87 -15.47
N PRO A 47 -6.89 13.91 -15.88
CA PRO A 47 -6.04 13.84 -17.07
C PRO A 47 -5.03 12.69 -16.94
N SER A 48 -5.11 11.73 -17.85
CA SER A 48 -4.17 10.61 -17.91
C SER A 48 -3.08 10.85 -18.96
N PRO A 49 -1.92 10.19 -18.83
CA PRO A 49 -0.94 10.12 -19.91
C PRO A 49 -1.53 9.50 -21.19
N PRO A 50 -0.88 9.66 -22.35
CA PRO A 50 -1.32 9.04 -23.60
C PRO A 50 -1.46 7.51 -23.47
N THR A 51 -2.52 6.94 -24.05
CA THR A 51 -2.86 5.51 -23.93
C THR A 51 -1.70 4.58 -24.33
N THR A 52 -0.90 4.96 -25.32
CA THR A 52 0.28 4.18 -25.73
C THR A 52 1.33 4.05 -24.62
N LEU A 53 1.50 5.08 -23.81
CA LEU A 53 2.38 5.06 -22.65
C LEU A 53 1.76 4.21 -21.52
N VAL A 54 0.46 4.39 -21.27
CA VAL A 54 -0.28 3.60 -20.27
C VAL A 54 -0.17 2.10 -20.57
N MET A 55 -0.40 1.68 -21.81
CA MET A 55 -0.31 0.27 -22.22
C MET A 55 1.09 -0.33 -22.02
N ARG A 56 2.15 0.46 -22.16
CA ARG A 56 3.53 0.01 -21.90
C ARG A 56 3.83 -0.11 -20.41
N LEU A 57 3.18 0.70 -19.59
CA LEU A 57 3.38 0.75 -18.13
C LEU A 57 2.44 -0.19 -17.37
N MET A 58 1.32 -0.59 -17.97
CA MET A 58 0.33 -1.54 -17.42
C MET A 58 0.93 -2.83 -16.82
N PRO A 59 1.96 -3.48 -17.42
CA PRO A 59 2.56 -4.67 -16.82
C PRO A 59 3.17 -4.44 -15.43
N HIS A 60 3.55 -3.20 -15.09
CA HIS A 60 4.07 -2.85 -13.77
C HIS A 60 2.95 -2.65 -12.73
N MET A 61 1.69 -2.56 -13.15
CA MET A 61 0.54 -2.41 -12.25
C MET A 61 -0.12 -3.72 -11.83
N VAL A 62 0.39 -4.88 -12.25
CA VAL A 62 -0.31 -6.17 -12.05
C VAL A 62 -0.68 -6.41 -10.58
N ARG A 63 0.24 -6.10 -9.66
CA ARG A 63 -0.01 -6.21 -8.22
C ARG A 63 -1.12 -5.26 -7.78
N GLU A 64 -1.07 -4.00 -8.21
CA GLU A 64 -2.03 -2.99 -7.73
C GLU A 64 -3.41 -3.17 -8.32
N ILE A 65 -3.51 -3.75 -9.52
CA ILE A 65 -4.79 -4.19 -10.08
C ILE A 65 -5.43 -5.25 -9.17
N TYR A 66 -4.65 -6.20 -8.62
CA TYR A 66 -5.16 -7.20 -7.69
C TYR A 66 -5.59 -6.58 -6.35
N VAL A 67 -4.81 -5.62 -5.83
CA VAL A 67 -5.16 -4.88 -4.61
C VAL A 67 -6.46 -4.09 -4.81
N MET A 68 -6.57 -3.34 -5.91
CA MET A 68 -7.78 -2.58 -6.25
C MET A 68 -8.99 -3.50 -6.43
N GLN A 69 -8.84 -4.64 -7.10
CA GLN A 69 -9.92 -5.60 -7.29
C GLN A 69 -10.42 -6.18 -5.96
N ARG A 70 -9.50 -6.50 -5.05
CA ARG A 70 -9.86 -7.00 -3.71
C ARG A 70 -10.64 -5.94 -2.94
N ARG A 71 -10.15 -4.68 -2.93
CA ARG A 71 -10.84 -3.55 -2.30
C ARG A 71 -12.21 -3.30 -2.92
N ALA A 72 -12.34 -3.41 -4.24
CA ALA A 72 -13.62 -3.31 -4.93
C ALA A 72 -14.60 -4.41 -4.50
N GLY A 73 -14.11 -5.62 -4.21
CA GLY A 73 -14.92 -6.74 -3.72
C GLY A 73 -15.37 -6.60 -2.26
N GLU A 74 -14.60 -5.88 -1.44
CA GLU A 74 -14.89 -5.60 -0.03
C GLU A 74 -15.70 -4.29 0.15
N MET A 75 -16.21 -3.70 -0.94
CA MET A 75 -16.90 -2.40 -0.89
C MET A 75 -18.23 -2.42 -0.12
N ASP A 76 -18.83 -3.58 0.03
CA ASP A 76 -20.07 -3.80 0.78
C ASP A 76 -19.92 -3.52 2.28
N ASP A 77 -18.69 -3.57 2.82
CA ASP A 77 -18.38 -3.27 4.23
C ASP A 77 -17.67 -1.92 4.45
N ILE A 78 -17.62 -1.04 3.44
CA ILE A 78 -16.94 0.27 3.56
C ILE A 78 -17.48 1.09 4.73
N PHE A 79 -18.80 1.09 4.95
CA PHE A 79 -19.39 1.83 6.07
C PHE A 79 -18.98 1.24 7.43
N GLY A 80 -18.76 -0.07 7.51
CA GLY A 80 -18.25 -0.74 8.70
C GLY A 80 -16.80 -0.38 8.99
N GLU A 81 -15.93 -0.38 7.97
CA GLU A 81 -14.54 0.08 8.10
C GLU A 81 -14.47 1.56 8.54
N ILE A 82 -15.30 2.42 7.94
CA ILE A 82 -15.37 3.84 8.32
C ILE A 82 -15.83 4.01 9.76
N ALA A 83 -16.90 3.31 10.18
CA ALA A 83 -17.39 3.37 11.55
C ALA A 83 -16.33 2.90 12.57
N ALA A 84 -15.59 1.84 12.26
CA ALA A 84 -14.48 1.35 13.08
C ALA A 84 -13.33 2.37 13.18
N MET A 85 -13.02 3.06 12.08
CA MET A 85 -11.98 4.09 12.04
C MET A 85 -12.31 5.30 12.91
N PHE A 86 -13.60 5.63 13.04
CA PHE A 86 -14.09 6.71 13.90
C PHE A 86 -14.42 6.27 15.33
N GLU A 87 -14.10 5.01 15.71
CA GLU A 87 -14.45 4.42 17.01
C GLU A 87 -15.95 4.52 17.34
N ILE A 88 -16.81 4.61 16.34
CA ILE A 88 -18.26 4.72 16.53
C ILE A 88 -18.78 3.30 16.76
N THR A 89 -18.95 2.94 18.03
CA THR A 89 -19.63 1.72 18.48
C THR A 89 -20.91 2.07 19.21
#